data_AF-A0A931TQG8-F1
#
_entry.id   AF-A0A931TQG8-F1
#
_cell.length_a   1.000
_cell.length_b   1.000
_cell.length_c   1.000
_cell.angle_alpha   90.00
_cell.angle_beta   90.00
_cell.angle_gamma   90.00
#
_symmetry.space_group_name_H-M   'P 1'
#
loop_
_entity.id
_entity.type
_entity.pdbx_description
1 polymer ?
#
loop_
_entity_poly.entity_id
_entity_poly.type
_entity_poly.pdbx_seq_one_letter_code
_entity_poly.pdbx_strand_id
1 'polypeptide(L)'
;MRINQIKKHLLYSFIATITLGLAPMGDPHIFGKIKWVKGGAVGMKPMDWFDLFLHGTPWLYFCVIICLLLYYWLNLLKNNKLKN
;
A
#
# COMPACT_ATOMS: atom_id res chain seq x y z
N MET A 1 -16.38 -6.94 3.78
CA MET A 1 -15.42 -8.06 3.92
C MET A 1 -15.49 -8.60 5.34
N ARG A 2 -15.38 -9.91 5.54
CA ARG A 2 -15.30 -10.50 6.89
C ARG A 2 -13.92 -10.21 7.50
N ILE A 3 -13.82 -10.09 8.83
CA ILE A 3 -12.54 -9.79 9.51
C ILE A 3 -11.43 -10.80 9.18
N ASN A 4 -11.78 -12.08 9.03
CA ASN A 4 -10.82 -13.12 8.64
C ASN A 4 -10.30 -12.94 7.21
N GLN A 5 -11.10 -12.33 6.32
CA GLN A 5 -10.62 -11.97 4.98
C GLN A 5 -9.67 -10.78 5.06
N ILE A 6 -10.02 -9.73 5.82
CA ILE A 6 -9.14 -8.55 6.01
C ILE A 6 -7.77 -8.98 6.54
N LYS A 7 -7.71 -9.89 7.52
CA LYS A 7 -6.45 -10.43 8.04
C LYS A 7 -5.63 -11.18 6.99
N LYS A 8 -6.27 -11.98 6.12
CA LYS A 8 -5.58 -12.66 5.00
C LYS A 8 -5.03 -11.65 3.99
N HIS A 9 -5.84 -10.66 3.61
CA HIS A 9 -5.41 -9.60 2.70
C HIS A 9 -4.30 -8.73 3.32
N LEU A 10 -4.29 -8.56 4.63
CA LEU A 10 -3.20 -7.87 5.35
C LEU A 10 -1.90 -8.66 5.22
N LEU A 11 -1.93 -9.98 5.42
CA LEU A 11 -0.77 -10.83 5.23
C LEU A 11 -0.28 -10.78 3.77
N TYR A 12 -1.17 -10.88 2.79
CA TYR A 12 -0.79 -10.83 1.37
C TYR A 12 -0.21 -9.48 0.95
N SER A 13 -0.85 -8.37 1.37
CA SER A 13 -0.33 -7.02 1.08
C SER A 13 0.99 -6.76 1.78
N PHE A 14 1.17 -7.26 3.00
CA PHE A 14 2.43 -7.16 3.73
C PHE A 14 3.54 -7.90 2.98
N ILE A 15 3.32 -9.17 2.61
CA ILE A 15 4.29 -9.97 1.84
C ILE A 15 4.62 -9.29 0.50
N ALA A 16 3.61 -8.80 -0.22
CA ALA A 16 3.82 -8.09 -1.48
C ALA A 16 4.60 -6.78 -1.31
N THR A 17 4.37 -6.06 -0.21
CA THR A 17 5.11 -4.82 0.09
C THR A 17 6.57 -5.10 0.41
N ILE A 18 6.86 -6.11 1.23
CA ILE A 18 8.25 -6.41 1.59
C ILE A 18 9.05 -7.07 0.46
N THR A 19 8.37 -7.73 -0.49
CA THR A 19 9.04 -8.35 -1.64
C THR A 19 9.09 -7.41 -2.83
N LEU A 20 7.94 -6.98 -3.34
CA LEU A 20 7.85 -6.18 -4.56
C LEU A 20 7.87 -4.68 -4.27
N GLY A 21 7.26 -4.21 -3.18
CA GLY A 21 7.21 -2.78 -2.86
C GLY A 21 8.53 -2.20 -2.33
N LEU A 22 9.34 -3.01 -1.64
CA LEU A 22 10.66 -2.66 -1.12
C LEU A 22 11.80 -3.03 -2.06
N ALA A 23 11.56 -3.90 -3.04
CA ALA A 23 12.55 -4.16 -4.06
C ALA A 23 12.64 -2.97 -5.03
N PRO A 24 13.80 -2.80 -5.66
CA PRO A 24 15.15 -3.17 -5.20
C PRO A 24 15.73 -2.29 -4.08
N MET A 25 16.69 -2.86 -3.34
CA MET A 25 17.44 -2.17 -2.28
C MET A 25 18.63 -1.37 -2.87
N GLY A 26 18.38 -0.51 -3.86
CA GLY A 26 19.36 0.34 -4.56
C GLY A 26 18.77 1.65 -5.11
N ASP A 27 19.62 2.62 -5.49
CA ASP A 27 19.26 3.99 -5.90
C ASP A 27 18.21 4.08 -7.03
N PRO A 28 17.38 5.13 -7.02
CA PRO A 28 16.28 5.28 -6.11
C PRO A 28 15.03 4.65 -6.75
N HIS A 29 14.53 3.55 -6.18
CA HIS A 29 13.33 2.87 -6.70
C HIS A 29 12.07 3.72 -6.52
N ILE A 30 11.19 3.38 -5.58
CA ILE A 30 9.92 4.11 -5.50
C ILE A 30 10.11 5.57 -5.10
N PHE A 31 11.01 5.87 -4.16
CA PHE A 31 11.29 7.23 -3.71
C PHE A 31 11.92 8.10 -4.80
N GLY A 32 12.72 7.49 -5.67
CA GLY A 32 13.35 8.16 -6.80
C GLY A 32 12.35 8.52 -7.87
N LYS A 33 11.55 7.53 -8.27
CA LYS A 33 10.45 7.77 -9.22
C LYS A 33 9.47 8.81 -8.67
N ILE A 34 9.12 8.79 -7.37
CA ILE A 34 8.26 9.82 -6.77
C ILE A 34 8.91 11.22 -6.86
N LYS A 35 10.20 11.36 -6.54
CA LYS A 35 10.91 12.64 -6.69
C LYS A 35 10.96 13.08 -8.15
N TRP A 36 11.17 12.15 -9.08
CA TRP A 36 11.20 12.41 -10.51
C TRP A 36 9.84 12.90 -11.02
N VAL A 37 8.75 12.25 -10.60
CA VAL A 37 7.38 12.69 -10.90
C VAL A 37 7.10 14.07 -10.31
N LYS A 38 7.52 14.35 -9.06
CA LYS A 38 7.42 15.70 -8.47
C LYS A 38 8.18 16.77 -9.25
N GLY A 39 9.26 16.39 -9.93
CA GLY A 39 10.02 17.25 -10.84
C GLY A 39 9.44 17.36 -12.25
N GLY A 40 8.21 16.89 -12.49
CA GLY A 40 7.53 16.97 -13.78
C GLY A 40 7.73 15.77 -14.70
N ALA A 41 8.31 14.66 -14.20
CA ALA A 41 8.52 13.42 -14.96
C ALA A 41 9.30 13.61 -16.29
N VAL A 42 10.10 14.68 -16.39
CA VAL A 42 10.86 15.01 -17.60
C VAL A 42 11.83 13.87 -17.91
N GLY A 43 11.70 13.27 -19.10
CA GLY A 43 12.54 12.18 -19.56
C GLY A 43 12.17 10.78 -19.03
N MET A 44 11.05 10.62 -18.31
CA MET A 44 10.58 9.28 -17.91
C MET A 44 10.16 8.47 -19.12
N LYS A 45 10.71 7.27 -19.26
CA LYS A 45 10.34 6.29 -20.28
C LYS A 45 9.14 5.46 -19.80
N PRO A 46 8.42 4.77 -20.71
CA PRO A 46 7.35 3.85 -20.32
C PRO A 46 7.79 2.82 -19.26
N MET A 47 9.04 2.35 -19.32
CA MET A 47 9.58 1.42 -18.33
C MET A 47 9.73 2.06 -16.93
N ASP A 48 10.02 3.36 -16.85
CA ASP A 48 10.09 4.08 -15.57
C ASP A 48 8.71 4.23 -14.93
N TRP A 49 7.68 4.43 -15.75
CA TRP A 49 6.29 4.44 -15.32
C TRP A 49 5.82 3.06 -14.86
N PHE A 50 6.20 2.02 -15.61
CA PHE A 50 5.92 0.65 -15.22
C PHE A 50 6.59 0.29 -13.90
N ASP A 51 7.85 0.65 -13.71
CA ASP A 51 8.60 0.47 -12.45
C ASP A 51 7.91 1.17 -11.26
N LEU A 52 7.50 2.44 -11.44
CA LEU A 52 6.75 3.19 -10.44
C LEU A 52 5.41 2.51 -10.09
N PHE A 53 4.67 2.06 -11.09
CA PHE A 53 3.40 1.38 -10.89
C PHE A 53 3.58 0.03 -10.19
N LEU A 54 4.54 -0.78 -10.66
CA LEU A 54 4.82 -2.11 -10.14
C LEU A 54 5.22 -2.07 -8.67
N HIS A 55 6.11 -1.16 -8.30
CA HIS A 55 6.57 -1.01 -6.93
C HIS A 55 5.58 -0.23 -6.06
N GLY A 56 4.81 0.70 -6.62
CA GLY A 56 3.81 1.48 -5.88
C GLY A 56 2.50 0.74 -5.57
N THR A 57 2.10 -0.20 -6.43
CA THR A 57 0.83 -0.94 -6.26
C THR A 57 0.76 -1.72 -4.93
N PRO A 58 1.80 -2.47 -4.49
CA PRO A 58 1.81 -3.12 -3.19
C PRO A 58 1.55 -2.18 -2.01
N TRP A 59 2.17 -1.00 -2.02
CA TRP A 59 1.99 0.02 -0.98
C TRP A 59 0.55 0.54 -0.95
N LEU A 60 -0.02 0.85 -2.11
CA LEU A 60 -1.41 1.31 -2.21
C LEU A 60 -2.38 0.24 -1.68
N TYR A 61 -2.18 -1.01 -2.07
CA TYR A 61 -2.98 -2.13 -1.59
C TYR A 61 -2.86 -2.31 -0.07
N PHE A 62 -1.64 -2.25 0.47
CA PHE A 62 -1.41 -2.32 1.93
C PHE A 62 -2.13 -1.20 2.68
N CYS A 63 -2.03 0.05 2.21
CA CYS A 63 -2.73 1.19 2.80
C CYS A 63 -4.25 0.99 2.81
N VAL A 64 -4.85 0.52 1.71
CA VAL A 64 -6.30 0.24 1.65
C VAL A 64 -6.70 -0.81 2.70
N ILE A 65 -5.92 -1.89 2.85
CA ILE A 65 -6.23 -2.94 3.83
C ILE A 65 -6.11 -2.42 5.26
N ILE A 66 -5.11 -1.59 5.56
CA ILE A 66 -4.97 -0.94 6.87
C ILE A 66 -6.16 -0.02 7.15
N CYS A 67 -6.58 0.81 6.19
CA CYS A 67 -7.76 1.68 6.34
C CYS A 67 -9.04 0.87 6.61
N LEU A 68 -9.25 -0.24 5.89
CA LEU A 68 -10.40 -1.13 6.11
C LEU A 68 -10.36 -1.79 7.49
N LEU A 69 -9.17 -2.20 7.95
CA LEU A 69 -8.99 -2.76 9.29
C LEU A 69 -9.30 -1.71 10.37
N LEU A 70 -8.79 -0.49 10.22
CA LEU A 70 -9.07 0.62 11.15
C LEU A 70 -10.56 0.96 11.17
N TYR A 71 -11.19 1.07 10.01
CA TYR A 71 -12.64 1.29 9.91
C TYR A 71 -13.44 0.19 10.62
N TYR A 72 -13.06 -1.07 10.46
CA TYR A 72 -13.69 -2.18 11.18
C TYR A 72 -13.56 -2.02 12.70
N TRP A 73 -12.35 -1.72 13.20
CA TRP A 73 -12.09 -1.53 14.63
C TRP A 73 -12.89 -0.35 15.21
N LEU A 74 -12.95 0.77 14.52
CA LEU A 74 -13.73 1.93 14.95
C LEU A 74 -15.22 1.59 15.10
N ASN A 75 -15.78 0.84 14.15
CA ASN A 75 -17.17 0.39 14.23
C ASN A 75 -17.40 -0.61 15.39
N LEU A 76 -16.45 -1.50 15.66
CA LEU A 76 -16.52 -2.42 16.79
C LEU A 76 -16.54 -1.67 18.13
N LEU A 77 -15.64 -0.69 18.30
CA LEU A 77 -15.59 0.15 19.50
C LEU A 77 -16.89 0.92 19.71
N LYS A 78 -17.45 1.50 18.64
CA LYS A 78 -18.74 2.21 18.69
C LYS A 78 -19.88 1.27 19.13
N ASN A 79 -19.95 0.08 18.56
CA ASN A 79 -21.02 -0.89 18.87
C ASN A 79 -20.92 -1.43 20.30
N ASN A 80 -19.71 -1.63 20.83
CA ASN A 80 -19.52 -2.05 22.22
C ASN A 80 -19.92 -0.94 23.19
N LYS A 81 -19.62 0.33 22.88
CA LYS A 81 -20.04 1.47 23.70
C LYS A 81 -21.56 1.65 23.75
N LEU A 82 -22.29 1.32 22.69
CA LEU A 82 -23.76 1.41 22.65
C LEU A 82 -24.47 0.29 23.43
N LYS A 83 -23.75 -0.79 23.78
CA LYS A 83 -24.29 -1.95 24.52
C LYS A 83 -24.09 -1.87 26.03
N ASN A 84 -23.26 -0.93 26.50
CA ASN A 84 -22.97 -0.67 27.90
C ASN A 84 -23.66 0.63 28.33
#